data_AF-A0AA89BKP2-F1
#
_entry.id   AF-A0AA89BKP2-F1
#
_cell.length_a   1.000
_cell.length_b   1.000
_cell.length_c   1.000
_cell.angle_alpha   90.00
_cell.angle_beta   90.00
_cell.angle_gamma   90.00
#
_symmetry.space_group_name_H-M   'P 1'
#
loop_
_entity.id
_entity.type
_entity.pdbx_description
1 polymer ?
#
loop_
_entity_poly.entity_id
_entity_poly.type
_entity_poly.pdbx_seq_one_letter_code
_entity_poly.pdbx_strand_id
1 'polypeptide(L)'
;MYSHSGGAAESLCLPSDNPKFTEGEVTGYAFIYGAEYEVSYLKDDRKSLNNHKVPCAVCTRREKSVVKMFPAMDNCPGKFSKEYTGTIMAGHHGHPSATQYTCIDKDPKAVNGGGHIDQNGRLFYSVVAKCGSLKCPPYKQNKELACVVCSL
;
A
#
# COMPACT_ATOMS: atom_id res chain seq x y z
N MET A 1 4.93 -6.88 -11.95
CA MET A 1 4.98 -5.93 -13.04
C MET A 1 3.60 -5.32 -13.17
N TYR A 2 3.53 -4.00 -13.07
CA TYR A 2 2.28 -3.24 -13.04
C TYR A 2 1.46 -3.33 -14.34
N SER A 3 2.04 -3.82 -15.44
CA SER A 3 1.39 -3.98 -16.74
C SER A 3 0.74 -5.36 -16.94
N HIS A 4 0.82 -6.28 -15.98
CA HIS A 4 0.23 -7.61 -16.10
C HIS A 4 -1.23 -7.63 -15.62
N SER A 5 -2.17 -7.86 -16.54
CA SER A 5 -3.61 -7.95 -16.24
C SER A 5 -4.00 -9.11 -15.30
N GLY A 6 -3.18 -10.18 -15.25
CA GLY A 6 -3.33 -11.29 -14.31
C GLY A 6 -2.65 -11.09 -12.96
N GLY A 7 -2.21 -9.87 -12.63
CA GLY A 7 -1.55 -9.59 -11.34
C GLY A 7 -2.53 -9.69 -10.17
N ALA A 8 -2.07 -10.28 -9.06
CA ALA A 8 -2.79 -10.34 -7.80
C ALA A 8 -2.96 -8.94 -7.18
N ALA A 9 -4.10 -8.67 -6.54
CA ALA A 9 -4.41 -7.36 -5.96
C ALA A 9 -3.84 -7.20 -4.56
N GLU A 10 -3.79 -8.30 -3.81
CA GLU A 10 -3.29 -8.40 -2.45
C GLU A 10 -1.79 -8.19 -2.36
N SER A 11 -1.34 -7.68 -1.23
CA SER A 11 0.08 -7.54 -0.91
C SER A 11 0.46 -8.57 0.14
N LEU A 12 1.56 -9.28 -0.09
CA LEU A 12 2.05 -10.31 0.81
C LEU A 12 3.36 -9.87 1.47
N CYS A 13 3.47 -10.24 2.74
CA CYS A 13 4.68 -10.10 3.53
C CYS A 13 5.48 -11.40 3.42
N LEU A 14 6.55 -11.38 2.63
CA LEU A 14 7.42 -12.54 2.43
C LEU A 14 8.56 -12.56 3.47
N PRO A 15 9.01 -13.74 3.91
CA PRO A 15 10.18 -13.84 4.77
C PRO A 15 11.43 -13.33 4.03
N SER A 16 12.23 -12.51 4.73
CA SER A 16 13.55 -12.08 4.24
C SER A 16 14.56 -13.23 4.23
N ASP A 17 14.44 -14.14 5.20
CA ASP A 17 15.42 -15.18 5.47
C ASP A 17 14.82 -16.58 5.23
N ASN A 18 15.57 -17.41 4.51
CA ASN A 18 15.25 -18.83 4.24
C ASN A 18 13.87 -19.06 3.57
N PRO A 19 13.59 -18.45 2.41
CA PRO A 19 12.37 -18.74 1.65
C PRO A 19 12.32 -20.23 1.26
N LYS A 20 11.11 -20.79 1.27
CA LYS A 20 10.85 -22.18 0.88
C LYS A 20 10.25 -22.23 -0.52
N PHE A 21 10.67 -23.23 -1.29
CA PHE A 21 10.21 -23.45 -2.66
C PHE A 21 9.68 -24.88 -2.78
N THR A 22 8.64 -25.05 -3.59
CA THR A 22 8.14 -26.37 -3.99
C THR A 22 8.90 -26.86 -5.22
N GLU A 23 9.18 -28.16 -5.29
CA GLU A 23 9.84 -28.77 -6.45
C GLU A 23 8.84 -29.08 -7.57
N GLY A 24 9.33 -29.13 -8.82
CA GLY A 24 8.55 -29.46 -10.02
C GLY A 24 8.50 -28.34 -11.06
N GLU A 25 8.14 -28.70 -12.30
CA GLU A 25 7.96 -27.75 -13.39
C GLU A 25 6.53 -27.19 -13.39
N VAL A 26 6.39 -25.88 -13.61
CA VAL A 26 5.10 -25.18 -13.58
C VAL A 26 4.85 -24.51 -14.92
N THR A 27 3.68 -24.79 -15.51
CA THR A 27 3.16 -24.10 -16.69
C THR A 27 1.93 -23.27 -16.33
N GLY A 28 1.75 -22.09 -16.92
CA GLY A 28 0.59 -21.23 -16.62
C GLY A 28 0.68 -20.59 -15.22
N TYR A 29 1.78 -19.91 -14.94
CA TYR A 29 2.12 -19.37 -13.61
C TYR A 29 1.66 -17.92 -13.41
N ALA A 30 1.52 -17.53 -12.14
CA ALA A 30 1.42 -16.15 -11.70
C ALA A 30 2.79 -15.67 -11.18
N PHE A 31 2.98 -14.36 -11.13
CA PHE A 31 4.22 -13.75 -10.64
C PHE A 31 4.00 -13.01 -9.33
N ILE A 32 4.99 -13.11 -8.42
CA ILE A 32 5.11 -12.25 -7.25
C ILE A 32 6.29 -11.28 -7.47
N TYR A 33 6.10 -10.01 -7.10
CA TYR A 33 7.10 -8.96 -7.28
C TYR A 33 7.29 -8.17 -5.99
N GLY A 34 8.47 -7.59 -5.81
CA GLY A 34 8.69 -6.55 -4.81
C GLY A 34 7.85 -5.30 -5.10
N ALA A 35 7.64 -4.48 -4.07
CA ALA A 35 6.85 -3.27 -4.17
C ALA A 35 7.69 -2.00 -4.05
N GLU A 36 7.25 -0.93 -4.70
CA GLU A 36 7.95 0.37 -4.79
C GLU A 36 6.99 1.52 -4.57
N TYR A 37 7.49 2.60 -3.96
CA TYR A 37 6.73 3.85 -3.85
C TYR A 37 6.88 4.70 -5.11
N GLU A 38 5.76 5.24 -5.60
CA GLU A 38 5.68 6.14 -6.74
C GLU A 38 5.04 7.46 -6.30
N VAL A 39 5.87 8.31 -5.72
CA VAL A 39 5.47 9.51 -4.94
C VAL A 39 6.18 10.78 -5.39
N SER A 40 6.79 10.76 -6.57
CA SER A 40 7.57 11.88 -7.16
C SER A 40 6.82 13.22 -7.26
N TYR A 41 5.49 13.19 -7.30
CA TYR A 41 4.63 14.38 -7.42
C TYR A 41 4.17 14.95 -6.08
N LEU A 42 4.53 14.35 -4.94
CA LEU A 42 4.20 14.88 -3.62
C LEU A 42 5.09 16.07 -3.26
N LYS A 43 4.51 17.10 -2.64
CA LYS A 43 5.22 18.32 -2.19
C LYS A 43 5.84 18.18 -0.79
N ASP A 44 5.94 16.96 -0.29
CA ASP A 44 6.27 16.61 1.08
C ASP A 44 7.57 15.77 1.09
N ASP A 45 8.15 15.57 2.26
CA ASP A 45 9.42 14.86 2.49
C ASP A 45 9.37 13.41 1.96
N ARG A 46 8.15 12.86 1.81
CA ARG A 46 7.86 11.58 1.15
C ARG A 46 8.36 11.50 -0.30
N LYS A 47 8.61 12.62 -0.99
CA LYS A 47 9.16 12.62 -2.36
C LYS A 47 10.50 11.86 -2.45
N SER A 48 11.29 11.90 -1.38
CA SER A 48 12.56 11.17 -1.28
C SER A 48 12.40 9.65 -1.41
N LEU A 49 11.20 9.11 -1.11
CA LEU A 49 10.90 7.68 -1.16
C LEU A 49 10.54 7.19 -2.55
N ASN A 50 10.42 8.07 -3.54
CA ASN A 50 10.15 7.63 -4.91
C ASN A 50 11.17 6.55 -5.33
N ASN A 51 10.72 5.53 -6.06
CA ASN A 51 11.53 4.37 -6.49
C ASN A 51 12.25 3.62 -5.36
N HIS A 52 11.86 3.83 -4.09
CA HIS A 52 12.34 3.02 -2.99
C HIS A 52 11.43 1.82 -2.78
N LYS A 53 12.06 0.71 -2.40
CA LYS A 53 11.37 -0.53 -2.06
C LYS A 53 10.55 -0.36 -0.78
N VAL A 54 9.31 -0.84 -0.82
CA VAL A 54 8.39 -0.81 0.32
C VAL A 54 8.74 -1.96 1.29
N PRO A 55 9.11 -1.66 2.55
CA PRO A 55 9.30 -2.69 3.56
C PRO A 55 7.96 -3.25 4.01
N CYS A 56 7.98 -4.47 4.54
CA CYS A 56 6.82 -5.09 5.16
C CYS A 56 7.03 -5.17 6.69
N ALA A 57 5.93 -5.06 7.44
CA ALA A 57 5.87 -5.45 8.84
C ALA A 57 4.63 -6.32 9.11
N VAL A 58 4.80 -7.42 9.85
CA VAL A 58 3.70 -8.24 10.37
C VAL A 58 3.73 -8.15 11.89
N CYS A 59 2.64 -7.62 12.47
CA CYS A 59 2.54 -7.37 13.89
C CYS A 59 1.48 -8.28 14.53
N THR A 60 1.76 -8.80 15.72
CA THR A 60 0.76 -9.49 16.54
C THR A 60 0.25 -8.56 17.62
N ARG A 61 -1.07 -8.51 17.79
CA ARG A 61 -1.73 -7.83 18.92
C ARG A 61 -2.45 -8.86 19.77
N ARG A 62 -2.15 -8.87 21.08
CA ARG A 62 -2.84 -9.72 22.05
C ARG A 62 -4.18 -9.06 22.39
N GLU A 63 -5.20 -9.87 22.67
CA GLU A 63 -6.53 -9.42 23.17
C GLU A 63 -7.35 -8.56 22.20
N LYS A 64 -6.92 -8.46 20.93
CA LYS A 64 -7.66 -7.77 19.86
C LYS A 64 -8.16 -8.78 18.84
N SER A 65 -9.45 -8.69 18.52
CA SER A 65 -10.17 -9.67 17.70
C SER A 65 -10.34 -9.25 16.24
N VAL A 66 -10.26 -7.96 15.96
CA VAL A 66 -10.48 -7.38 14.62
C VAL A 66 -9.45 -6.30 14.35
N VAL A 67 -8.85 -6.30 13.15
CA VAL A 67 -8.03 -5.21 12.62
C VAL A 67 -8.66 -4.70 11.34
N LYS A 68 -8.88 -3.39 11.23
CA LYS A 68 -9.59 -2.79 10.09
C LYS A 68 -9.02 -1.42 9.73
N MET A 69 -8.92 -1.17 8.42
CA MET A 69 -8.69 0.15 7.87
C MET A 69 -10.00 0.94 7.77
N PHE A 70 -9.98 2.18 8.24
CA PHE A 70 -11.03 3.17 8.02
C PHE A 70 -10.49 4.26 7.05
N PRO A 71 -11.04 4.37 5.83
CA PRO A 71 -10.57 5.34 4.84
C PRO A 71 -11.10 6.74 5.13
N ALA A 72 -10.34 7.77 4.72
CA ALA A 72 -10.65 9.18 4.91
C ALA A 72 -10.89 9.59 6.39
N MET A 73 -10.25 8.88 7.31
CA MET A 73 -10.29 9.15 8.76
C MET A 73 -8.87 9.16 9.31
N ASP A 74 -8.62 9.97 10.34
CA ASP A 74 -7.37 10.04 11.10
C ASP A 74 -7.52 9.53 12.54
N ASN A 75 -8.74 9.17 12.94
CA ASN A 75 -9.04 8.61 14.25
C ASN A 75 -10.05 7.47 14.18
N CYS A 76 -9.91 6.52 15.10
CA CYS A 76 -10.76 5.33 15.14
C CYS A 76 -12.16 5.66 15.64
N PRO A 77 -13.22 5.17 14.99
CA PRO A 77 -14.58 5.39 15.45
C PRO A 77 -14.93 4.47 16.64
N GLY A 78 -15.82 4.93 17.50
CA GLY A 78 -16.38 4.13 18.59
C GLY A 78 -15.33 3.61 19.57
N LYS A 79 -15.31 2.29 19.80
CA LYS A 79 -14.42 1.62 20.77
C LYS A 79 -13.13 1.08 20.16
N PHE A 80 -12.90 1.31 18.87
CA PHE A 80 -11.68 0.87 18.21
C PHE A 80 -10.46 1.62 18.75
N SER A 81 -9.39 0.87 19.02
CA SER A 81 -8.08 1.40 19.40
C SER A 81 -7.26 1.71 18.14
N LYS A 82 -6.55 2.83 18.13
CA LYS A 82 -5.70 3.25 17.00
C LYS A 82 -4.40 2.46 16.99
N GLU A 83 -4.10 1.83 15.85
CA GLU A 83 -2.82 1.18 15.60
C GLU A 83 -1.85 2.14 14.91
N TYR A 84 -2.28 2.73 13.80
CA TYR A 84 -1.54 3.78 13.10
C TYR A 84 -2.45 4.59 12.17
N THR A 85 -1.92 5.71 11.70
CA THR A 85 -2.56 6.60 10.70
C THR A 85 -1.62 6.77 9.53
N GLY A 86 -2.18 7.10 8.37
CA GLY A 86 -1.40 7.18 7.16
C GLY A 86 -2.15 7.76 5.97
N THR A 87 -1.66 7.45 4.79
CA THR A 87 -2.28 7.83 3.50
C THR A 87 -2.71 6.59 2.74
N ILE A 88 -3.86 6.65 2.09
CA ILE A 88 -4.31 5.56 1.21
C ILE A 88 -3.45 5.57 -0.06
N MET A 89 -2.84 4.42 -0.35
CA MET A 89 -2.11 4.18 -1.60
C MET A 89 -2.67 2.98 -2.34
N ALA A 90 -2.51 2.99 -3.67
CA ALA A 90 -2.92 1.92 -4.57
C ALA A 90 -2.07 1.97 -5.85
N GLY A 91 -2.39 1.15 -6.84
CA GLY A 91 -1.76 1.17 -8.16
C GLY A 91 -2.23 2.39 -8.96
N HIS A 92 -1.44 2.78 -9.96
CA HIS A 92 -1.82 3.87 -10.85
C HIS A 92 -3.09 3.51 -11.64
N HIS A 93 -4.02 4.46 -11.74
CA HIS A 93 -5.32 4.28 -12.41
C HIS A 93 -5.26 3.83 -13.89
N GLY A 94 -4.13 4.06 -14.58
CA GLY A 94 -3.93 3.65 -15.97
C GLY A 94 -3.20 2.32 -16.13
N HIS A 95 -2.80 1.66 -15.04
CA HIS A 95 -2.09 0.39 -15.09
C HIS A 95 -3.09 -0.78 -15.12
N PRO A 96 -2.89 -1.80 -15.97
CA PRO A 96 -3.82 -2.92 -16.12
C PRO A 96 -3.73 -3.93 -14.98
N SER A 97 -2.65 -3.94 -14.18
CA SER A 97 -2.53 -4.86 -13.04
C SER A 97 -3.49 -4.49 -11.92
N ALA A 98 -4.10 -5.51 -11.31
CA ALA A 98 -5.04 -5.32 -10.22
C ALA A 98 -4.37 -4.66 -9.01
N THR A 99 -5.16 -3.91 -8.24
CA THR A 99 -4.66 -3.22 -7.06
C THR A 99 -5.71 -3.09 -5.98
N GLN A 100 -5.27 -3.17 -4.73
CA GLN A 100 -6.09 -2.86 -3.56
C GLN A 100 -5.67 -1.53 -2.93
N TYR A 101 -6.60 -0.93 -2.18
CA TYR A 101 -6.31 0.20 -1.30
C TYR A 101 -5.59 -0.27 -0.04
N THR A 102 -4.41 0.29 0.22
CA THR A 102 -3.61 0.00 1.41
C THR A 102 -3.37 1.30 2.18
N CYS A 103 -3.51 1.25 3.51
CA CYS A 103 -3.09 2.34 4.37
C CYS A 103 -1.57 2.27 4.57
N ILE A 104 -0.82 3.23 4.03
CA ILE A 104 0.62 3.33 4.23
C ILE A 104 0.87 4.30 5.38
N ASP A 105 1.68 3.89 6.35
CA ASP A 105 1.99 4.65 7.57
C ASP A 105 2.38 6.11 7.24
N LYS A 106 2.05 7.04 8.14
CA LYS A 106 2.37 8.46 8.01
C LYS A 106 3.88 8.74 7.92
N ASP A 107 4.71 7.86 8.48
CA ASP A 107 6.17 7.91 8.43
C ASP A 107 6.69 6.65 7.69
N PRO A 108 6.48 6.58 6.37
CA PRO A 108 6.86 5.41 5.60
C PRO A 108 8.37 5.24 5.56
N LYS A 109 8.81 3.99 5.73
CA LYS A 109 10.22 3.60 5.64
C LYS A 109 10.52 2.98 4.28
N ALA A 110 11.81 2.95 3.94
CA ALA A 110 12.34 2.23 2.79
C ALA A 110 13.19 1.04 3.26
N VAL A 111 13.30 0.00 2.41
CA VAL A 111 14.23 -1.12 2.68
C VAL A 111 15.68 -0.63 2.66
N ASN A 112 16.42 -0.88 3.74
CA ASN A 112 17.83 -0.53 3.86
C ASN A 112 18.67 -1.21 2.77
N GLY A 113 19.54 -0.44 2.09
CA GLY A 113 20.40 -0.97 1.02
C GLY A 113 19.67 -1.33 -0.28
N GLY A 114 18.35 -1.10 -0.37
CA GLY A 114 17.53 -1.43 -1.55
C GLY A 114 17.74 -0.51 -2.76
N GLY A 115 18.41 0.64 -2.57
CA GLY A 115 18.65 1.65 -3.59
C GLY A 115 17.37 2.36 -4.08
N HIS A 116 17.58 3.50 -4.76
CA HIS A 116 16.55 4.20 -5.54
C HIS A 116 16.62 3.69 -6.98
N ILE A 117 16.06 2.51 -7.23
CA ILE A 117 16.10 1.85 -8.54
C ILE A 117 14.65 1.56 -8.92
N ASP A 118 14.21 2.10 -10.06
CA ASP A 118 12.89 1.80 -10.60
C ASP A 118 12.93 0.40 -11.27
N GLN A 119 12.31 -0.58 -10.62
CA GLN A 119 12.19 -1.96 -11.10
C GLN A 119 10.78 -2.28 -11.58
N ASN A 120 9.86 -1.31 -11.53
CA ASN A 120 8.51 -1.41 -12.06
C ASN A 120 7.73 -2.65 -11.57
N GLY A 121 7.89 -2.97 -10.28
CA GLY A 121 7.31 -4.14 -9.62
C GLY A 121 5.82 -3.98 -9.31
N ARG A 122 5.49 -3.94 -8.02
CA ARG A 122 4.18 -3.56 -7.48
C ARG A 122 4.23 -2.11 -7.01
N LEU A 123 3.48 -1.22 -7.66
CA LEU A 123 3.65 0.22 -7.44
C LEU A 123 2.60 0.79 -6.49
N PHE A 124 3.03 1.64 -5.57
CA PHE A 124 2.17 2.39 -4.64
C PHE A 124 2.17 3.88 -4.98
N TYR A 125 1.05 4.35 -5.49
CA TYR A 125 0.71 5.74 -5.76
C TYR A 125 -0.28 6.25 -4.72
N SER A 126 -0.15 7.51 -4.33
CA SER A 126 -1.14 8.18 -3.50
C SER A 126 -2.53 8.21 -4.15
N VAL A 127 -3.55 7.88 -3.38
CA VAL A 127 -4.95 7.96 -3.81
C VAL A 127 -5.51 9.33 -3.51
N VAL A 128 -6.05 9.98 -4.54
CA VAL A 128 -6.69 11.29 -4.44
C VAL A 128 -8.20 11.20 -4.66
N ALA A 129 -8.95 12.07 -3.98
CA ALA A 129 -10.39 12.18 -4.18
C ALA A 129 -10.72 12.74 -5.58
N LYS A 130 -11.64 12.08 -6.28
CA LYS A 130 -12.20 12.54 -7.56
C LYS A 130 -13.69 12.87 -7.37
N CYS A 131 -14.02 14.15 -7.45
CA CYS A 131 -15.39 14.65 -7.39
C CYS A 131 -16.22 14.16 -8.59
N GLY A 132 -17.53 14.03 -8.37
CA GLY A 132 -18.49 13.46 -9.31
C GLY A 132 -19.56 12.74 -8.52
N SER A 133 -19.56 11.42 -8.58
CA SER A 133 -20.34 10.59 -7.64
C SER A 133 -19.86 10.74 -6.19
N LEU A 134 -18.58 11.03 -5.98
CA LEU A 134 -18.06 11.47 -4.69
C LEU A 134 -18.46 12.94 -4.45
N LYS A 135 -19.24 13.17 -3.39
CA LYS A 135 -19.75 14.49 -3.03
C LYS A 135 -18.62 15.43 -2.60
N CYS A 136 -18.50 16.56 -3.28
CA CYS A 136 -17.58 17.64 -2.94
C CYS A 136 -18.37 18.94 -2.75
N PRO A 137 -18.56 19.45 -1.50
CA PRO A 137 -18.01 19.01 -0.20
C PRO A 137 -18.73 17.78 0.44
N PRO A 138 -18.10 17.07 1.40
CA PRO A 138 -16.93 17.46 2.20
C PRO A 138 -15.57 17.07 1.59
N TYR A 139 -15.53 16.19 0.58
CA TYR A 139 -14.29 15.87 -0.11
C TYR A 139 -13.81 17.04 -0.98
N LYS A 140 -12.52 17.05 -1.28
CA LYS A 140 -11.86 18.06 -2.10
C LYS A 140 -11.21 17.39 -3.30
N GLN A 141 -11.50 17.89 -4.49
CA GLN A 141 -10.91 17.41 -5.74
C GLN A 141 -9.38 17.33 -5.64
N ASN A 142 -8.80 16.23 -6.11
CA ASN A 142 -7.36 15.99 -6.20
C ASN A 142 -6.61 16.12 -4.85
N LYS A 143 -7.28 15.85 -3.72
CA LYS A 143 -6.63 15.77 -2.40
C LYS A 143 -6.42 14.33 -1.99
N GLU A 144 -5.23 14.03 -1.46
CA GLU A 144 -4.90 12.72 -0.90
C GLU A 144 -5.89 12.34 0.21
N LEU A 145 -6.20 11.06 0.31
CA LEU A 145 -7.07 10.53 1.35
C LEU A 145 -6.24 9.94 2.49
N ALA A 146 -6.47 10.45 3.70
CA ALA A 146 -5.92 9.85 4.92
C ALA A 146 -6.56 8.49 5.20
N CYS A 147 -5.94 7.72 6.08
CA CYS A 147 -6.50 6.49 6.63
C CYS A 147 -6.03 6.28 8.06
N VAL A 148 -6.79 5.45 8.77
CA VAL A 148 -6.42 4.95 10.09
C VAL A 148 -6.66 3.44 10.12
N VAL A 149 -5.68 2.70 10.64
CA VAL A 149 -5.86 1.29 10.96
C VAL A 149 -6.12 1.17 12.46
N CYS A 150 -7.16 0.43 12.78
CA CYS A 150 -7.64 0.29 14.14
C CYS A 150 -7.86 -1.17 14.49
N SER A 151 -7.83 -1.48 15.78
CA SER A 151 -8.13 -2.80 16.33
C SER A 151 -9.23 -2.75 17.39
N LEU A 152 -10.00 -3.84 17.53
CA LEU A 152 -11.02 -3.99 18.58
C LEU A 152 -10.65 -5.05 19.59
#